data_AF-A0A7D5MTF2-F1
#
_entry.id   AF-A0A7D5MTF2-F1
#
_cell.length_a   1.000
_cell.length_b   1.000
_cell.length_c   1.000
_cell.angle_alpha   90.00
_cell.angle_beta   90.00
_cell.angle_gamma   90.00
#
_symmetry.space_group_name_H-M   'P 1'
#
loop_
_entity.id
_entity.type
_entity.pdbx_description
1 polymer ?
#
loop_
_entity_poly.entity_id
_entity_poly.type
_entity_poly.pdbx_seq_one_letter_code
_entity_poly.pdbx_strand_id
1 'polypeptide(L)'
;MKRQQFQDHLANKAWADPAFKERLLKNPRAVFSEELSKISEGVAIPDHVQIEVLEEKPNRIYLVVPINPADVTGKVMTEADLQQV
;
A
#
# COMPACT_ATOMS: atom_id res chain seq x y z
N MET A 1 -2.96 12.73 -1.38
CA MET A 1 -2.20 12.07 -0.30
C MET A 1 -1.14 11.18 -0.93
N LYS A 2 0.09 11.10 -0.37
CA LYS A 2 1.10 10.13 -0.85
C LYS A 2 0.78 8.72 -0.31
N ARG A 3 1.16 7.66 -1.05
CA ARG A 3 0.92 6.25 -0.66
C ARG A 3 1.38 5.94 0.78
N GLN A 4 2.60 6.36 1.14
CA GLN A 4 3.17 6.10 2.47
C GLN A 4 2.29 6.69 3.58
N GLN A 5 1.86 7.95 3.43
CA GLN A 5 1.02 8.62 4.42
C GLN A 5 -0.30 7.87 4.64
N PHE A 6 -0.88 7.31 3.57
CA PHE A 6 -2.09 6.51 3.66
C PHE A 6 -1.85 5.20 4.41
N GLN A 7 -0.74 4.53 4.13
CA GLN A 7 -0.35 3.31 4.85
C GLN A 7 -0.13 3.58 6.34
N ASP A 8 0.58 4.66 6.68
CA ASP A 8 0.83 5.07 8.07
C ASP A 8 -0.50 5.36 8.80
N HIS A 9 -1.45 6.01 8.13
CA HIS A 9 -2.78 6.26 8.69
C HIS A 9 -3.52 4.95 9.04
N LEU A 10 -3.55 3.99 8.11
CA LEU A 10 -4.20 2.69 8.34
C LEU A 10 -3.49 1.90 9.45
N ALA A 11 -2.17 1.92 9.49
CA ALA A 11 -1.37 1.24 10.52
C ALA A 11 -1.67 1.80 11.91
N ASN A 12 -1.65 3.12 12.07
CA ASN A 12 -1.99 3.79 13.33
C ASN A 12 -3.40 3.44 13.80
N LYS A 13 -4.36 3.41 12.87
CA LYS A 13 -5.75 3.03 13.18
C LYS A 13 -5.88 1.56 13.57
N ALA A 14 -5.14 0.66 12.93
CA ALA A 14 -5.09 -0.76 13.28
C ALA A 14 -4.46 -1.02 14.65
N TRP A 15 -3.53 -0.18 15.12
CA TRP A 15 -3.02 -0.26 16.48
C TRP A 15 -4.03 0.25 17.52
N ALA A 16 -4.78 1.29 17.19
CA ALA A 16 -5.80 1.88 18.08
C ALA A 16 -7.09 1.06 18.16
N ASP A 17 -7.45 0.32 17.10
CA ASP A 17 -8.70 -0.44 16.99
C ASP A 17 -8.42 -1.89 16.52
N PRO A 18 -8.44 -2.86 17.47
CA PRO A 18 -8.24 -4.27 17.14
C PRO A 18 -9.27 -4.85 16.17
N ALA A 19 -10.53 -4.39 16.21
CA ALA A 19 -11.57 -4.86 15.29
C ALA A 19 -11.33 -4.32 13.88
N PHE A 20 -10.86 -3.07 13.75
CA PHE A 20 -10.41 -2.53 12.48
C PHE A 20 -9.23 -3.33 11.92
N LYS A 21 -8.23 -3.65 12.74
CA LYS A 21 -7.09 -4.49 12.34
C LYS A 21 -7.54 -5.86 11.82
N GLU A 22 -8.45 -6.53 12.52
CA GLU A 22 -8.98 -7.82 12.09
C GLU A 22 -9.68 -7.71 10.73
N ARG A 23 -10.53 -6.70 10.54
CA ARG A 23 -11.17 -6.43 9.23
C ARG A 23 -10.14 -6.17 8.13
N LEU A 24 -9.13 -5.36 8.43
CA LEU A 24 -8.07 -5.00 7.49
C LEU A 24 -7.27 -6.22 7.03
N LEU A 25 -6.92 -7.12 7.96
CA LEU A 25 -6.21 -8.37 7.62
C LEU A 25 -7.10 -9.36 6.86
N LYS A 26 -8.40 -9.43 7.17
CA LYS A 26 -9.33 -10.38 6.55
C LYS A 26 -9.83 -9.95 5.17
N ASN A 27 -10.11 -8.67 4.99
CA ASN A 27 -10.64 -8.12 3.74
C ASN A 27 -10.06 -6.73 3.46
N PRO A 28 -8.78 -6.66 3.06
CA PRO A 28 -8.08 -5.39 2.91
C PRO A 28 -8.68 -4.50 1.81
N ARG A 29 -9.17 -5.08 0.71
CA ARG A 29 -9.82 -4.33 -0.37
C ARG A 29 -11.02 -3.54 0.12
N ALA A 30 -11.92 -4.17 0.88
CA ALA A 30 -13.11 -3.50 1.40
C ALA A 30 -12.72 -2.33 2.32
N VAL A 31 -11.75 -2.55 3.22
CA VAL A 31 -11.28 -1.50 4.14
C VAL A 31 -10.59 -0.36 3.39
N PHE A 32 -9.73 -0.65 2.41
CA PHE A 32 -9.09 0.38 1.59
C PHE A 32 -10.12 1.22 0.84
N SER A 33 -11.14 0.60 0.24
CA SER A 33 -12.22 1.33 -0.44
C SER A 33 -13.00 2.23 0.52
N GLU A 34 -13.33 1.72 1.72
CA GLU A 34 -13.99 2.50 2.77
C GLU A 34 -13.15 3.72 3.16
N GLU A 35 -11.85 3.55 3.37
CA GLU A 35 -10.97 4.62 3.86
C GLU A 35 -10.58 5.62 2.74
N LEU A 36 -10.40 5.17 1.50
CA LEU A 36 -10.13 6.06 0.36
C LEU A 36 -11.32 6.95 0.02
N SER A 37 -12.54 6.42 0.09
CA SER A 37 -13.76 7.19 -0.18
C SER A 37 -13.98 8.34 0.81
N LYS A 38 -13.43 8.24 2.04
CA LYS A 38 -13.44 9.33 3.04
C LYS A 38 -12.49 10.48 2.70
N ILE A 39 -11.48 10.22 1.88
CA ILE A 39 -10.43 11.18 1.54
C ILE A 39 -10.74 11.89 0.21
N SER A 40 -11.24 11.16 -0.78
CA SER A 40 -11.58 11.71 -2.09
C SER A 40 -12.75 10.96 -2.70
N GLU A 41 -13.75 11.72 -3.12
CA GLU A 41 -14.84 11.19 -3.93
C GLU A 41 -14.31 10.65 -5.26
N GLY A 42 -14.90 9.55 -5.76
CA GLY A 42 -14.56 8.95 -7.05
C GLY A 42 -13.31 8.07 -7.09
N VAL A 43 -12.57 7.90 -5.99
CA VAL A 43 -11.42 6.98 -5.95
C VAL A 43 -11.89 5.54 -5.75
N ALA A 44 -11.63 4.70 -6.75
CA ALA A 44 -11.92 3.27 -6.72
C ALA A 44 -10.65 2.45 -6.98
N ILE A 45 -10.63 1.24 -6.44
CA ILE A 45 -9.52 0.29 -6.61
C ILE A 45 -9.86 -0.61 -7.79
N PRO A 46 -9.09 -0.61 -8.89
CA PRO A 46 -9.38 -1.45 -10.05
C PRO A 46 -9.44 -2.94 -9.68
N ASP A 47 -10.30 -3.71 -10.34
CA ASP A 47 -10.58 -5.11 -9.96
C ASP A 47 -9.36 -6.03 -10.05
N HIS A 48 -8.45 -5.77 -10.99
CA HIS A 48 -7.24 -6.56 -11.19
C HIS A 48 -6.16 -6.32 -10.11
N VAL A 49 -6.30 -5.28 -9.28
CA VAL A 49 -5.33 -4.97 -8.22
C VAL A 49 -5.52 -5.94 -7.06
N GLN A 50 -4.45 -6.58 -6.60
CA GLN A 50 -4.49 -7.36 -5.36
C GLN A 50 -3.87 -6.54 -4.23
N ILE A 51 -4.47 -6.64 -3.04
CA ILE A 51 -4.00 -5.93 -1.85
C ILE A 51 -3.70 -6.98 -0.80
N GLU A 52 -2.45 -7.00 -0.36
CA GLU A 52 -1.97 -7.84 0.73
C GLU A 52 -1.55 -6.94 1.90
N VAL A 53 -1.92 -7.34 3.11
CA VAL A 53 -1.55 -6.64 4.34
C VAL A 53 -0.70 -7.58 5.18
N LEU A 54 0.52 -7.14 5.44
CA LEU A 54 1.51 -7.90 6.21
C LEU A 54 1.70 -7.20 7.56
N GLU A 55 1.57 -7.97 8.64
CA GLU A 55 1.85 -7.49 9.99
C GLU A 55 3.26 -7.89 10.40
N GLU A 56 4.11 -6.90 10.69
CA GLU A 56 5.43 -7.14 11.25
C GLU A 56 5.35 -7.79 12.63
N LYS A 57 6.38 -8.58 12.96
CA LYS A 57 6.59 -9.20 14.26
C LYS A 57 7.98 -8.81 14.78
N PRO A 58 8.27 -8.90 16.09
CA PRO A 58 9.56 -8.46 16.64
C PRO A 58 10.80 -9.07 15.98
N ASN A 59 10.66 -10.21 15.30
CA ASN A 59 11.72 -10.93 14.60
C ASN A 59 11.48 -11.05 13.08
N ARG A 60 10.54 -10.30 12.51
CA ARG A 60 10.23 -10.33 11.07
C ARG A 60 9.77 -8.96 10.58
N ILE A 61 10.57 -8.39 9.69
CA ILE A 61 10.25 -7.17 8.94
C ILE A 61 9.93 -7.53 7.48
N TYR A 62 9.20 -6.65 6.79
CA TYR A 62 8.91 -6.80 5.36
C TYR A 62 9.44 -5.60 4.58
N LEU A 63 10.07 -5.87 3.43
CA LEU A 63 10.50 -4.83 2.50
C LEU A 63 9.60 -4.85 1.27
N VAL A 64 8.95 -3.72 0.98
CA VAL A 64 8.21 -3.53 -0.28
C VAL A 64 9.16 -2.99 -1.32
N VAL A 65 9.48 -3.82 -2.33
CA VAL A 65 10.21 -3.36 -3.52
C VAL A 65 9.19 -2.84 -4.53
N PRO A 66 9.25 -1.55 -4.92
CA PRO A 66 8.36 -1.01 -5.95
C PRO A 66 8.52 -1.73 -7.29
N ILE A 67 7.48 -1.65 -8.13
CA ILE A 67 7.60 -2.10 -9.53
C ILE A 67 8.79 -1.35 -10.16
N ASN A 68 9.65 -2.08 -10.85
CA ASN A 68 10.78 -1.48 -11.55
C ASN A 68 10.22 -0.46 -12.57
N PRO A 69 10.64 0.82 -12.54
CA PRO A 69 10.12 1.82 -13.47
C PRO A 69 10.36 1.43 -14.94
N ALA A 70 11.38 0.62 -15.24
CA ALA A 70 11.63 0.09 -16.57
C ALA A 70 10.47 -0.78 -17.10
N ASP A 71 9.82 -1.54 -16.21
CA ASP A 71 8.74 -2.48 -16.56
C ASP A 71 7.41 -1.76 -16.80
N VAL A 72 7.26 -0.52 -16.31
CA VAL A 72 6.03 0.28 -16.45
C VAL A 72 6.13 1.27 -17.61
N THR A 73 7.33 1.75 -17.92
CA THR A 73 7.55 2.79 -18.94
C THR A 73 7.88 2.23 -20.33
N GLY A 74 8.12 0.92 -20.45
CA GLY A 74 8.64 0.30 -21.67
C GLY A 74 10.04 0.82 -22.06
N LYS A 75 10.71 1.53 -21.16
CA LYS A 75 12.00 2.18 -21.37
C LYS A 75 13.03 1.47 -20.49
N VAL A 76 14.02 0.84 -21.12
CA VAL A 76 15.16 0.28 -20.42
C VAL A 76 15.85 1.41 -19.67
N MET A 77 15.86 1.36 -18.33
CA MET A 77 16.60 2.31 -17.51
C MET A 77 18.09 2.06 -17.73
N THR A 78 18.82 3.13 -18.03
CA THR A 78 20.28 3.06 -18.18
C THR A 78 20.93 3.14 -16.80
N GLU A 79 22.19 2.69 -16.65
CA GLU A 79 22.92 2.79 -15.38
C GLU A 79 22.97 4.23 -14.81
N ALA A 80 22.87 5.24 -15.67
CA ALA A 80 22.80 6.65 -15.26
C ALA A 80 21.51 7.00 -14.49
N ASP A 81 20.41 6.31 -14.76
CA ASP A 81 19.11 6.55 -14.12
C ASP A 81 19.04 5.92 -12.71
N LEU A 82 19.89 4.91 -12.44
CA LEU A 82 19.93 4.20 -11.15
C LEU A 82 20.68 4.97 -10.06
N GLN A 83 21.54 5.91 -10.42
CA GLN A 83 22.35 6.68 -9.46
C GLN A 83 21.61 7.87 -8.83
N GLN A 84 20.34 8.10 -9.18
CA GLN A 84 19.55 9.25 -8.71
C GLN A 84 18.46 8.92 -7.68
N VAL A 85 18.51 7.74 -7.05
CA VAL A 85 17.56 7.33 -6.00
C VAL A 85 18.23 7.39 -4.63
#